data_AF-A0A225X2Z6-F1
#
_entry.id   AF-A0A225X2Z6-F1
#
_cell.length_a   1.000
_cell.length_b   1.000
_cell.length_c   1.000
_cell.angle_alpha   90.00
_cell.angle_beta   90.00
_cell.angle_gamma   90.00
#
_symmetry.space_group_name_H-M   'P 1'
#
loop_
_entity.id
_entity.type
_entity.pdbx_description
1 polymer ?
#
loop_
_entity_poly.entity_id
_entity_poly.type
_entity_poly.pdbx_seq_one_letter_code
_entity_poly.pdbx_strand_id
1 'polypeptide(L)'
;MYEFTSAPHVVYVAPDRTLDAGDRMPKKAKVEPQNLYNVYSQGKDAESMGTFVKQRTGFEFTIQRSKTFLYVLIVVALVSTGVTAKLVLDHLDFVLAKLRRKQLWMTVSLLFYGLSVSGMVYCIIRNPPPYTADRKGNIQYFHPQGRQQFVYEGLIVGGYDVAAAIFMILLSQWALYIRNPAVRYLSIVGCALGFVFMYRQMTAAYKFKNRWYTGWMGF
;
A
#
# COMPACT_ATOMS: atom_id res chain seq x y z
N MET A 1 -9.31 -13.24 -1.30
CA MET A 1 -8.41 -14.40 -1.38
C MET A 1 -9.28 -15.59 -1.77
N TYR A 2 -9.38 -15.91 -3.06
CA TYR A 2 -10.20 -17.02 -3.53
C TYR A 2 -9.35 -18.29 -3.47
N GLU A 3 -9.63 -19.16 -2.49
CA GLU A 3 -9.07 -20.50 -2.43
C GLU A 3 -9.79 -21.36 -3.46
N PHE A 4 -9.05 -21.87 -4.45
CA PHE A 4 -9.59 -22.75 -5.48
C PHE A 4 -9.62 -24.18 -4.92
N THR A 5 -10.80 -24.81 -4.91
CA THR A 5 -11.00 -26.22 -4.56
C THR A 5 -10.54 -27.19 -5.64
N SER A 6 -10.28 -26.71 -6.86
CA SER A 6 -9.68 -27.47 -7.96
C SER A 6 -8.93 -26.55 -8.92
N ALA A 7 -7.66 -26.85 -9.19
CA ALA A 7 -6.87 -26.15 -10.21
C ALA A 7 -6.76 -27.01 -11.48
N PRO A 8 -7.01 -26.43 -12.67
CA PRO A 8 -6.83 -27.16 -13.93
C PRO A 8 -5.36 -27.53 -14.10
N HIS A 9 -5.09 -28.82 -14.30
CA HIS A 9 -3.75 -29.31 -14.62
C HIS A 9 -3.56 -29.23 -16.13
N VAL A 10 -2.59 -28.43 -16.58
CA VAL A 10 -2.19 -28.39 -17.99
C VAL A 10 -1.05 -29.38 -18.19
N VAL A 11 -1.25 -30.30 -19.12
CA VAL A 11 -0.37 -31.44 -19.37
C VAL A 11 0.07 -31.42 -20.83
N TYR A 12 1.37 -31.42 -21.08
CA TYR A 12 1.90 -31.62 -22.43
C TYR A 12 2.21 -33.09 -22.68
N VAL A 13 1.61 -33.68 -23.71
CA VAL A 13 1.87 -35.07 -24.14
C VAL A 13 2.42 -35.02 -25.57
N ALA A 14 3.72 -35.32 -25.72
CA ALA A 14 4.35 -35.38 -27.03
C ALA A 14 3.87 -36.64 -27.79
N PRO A 15 3.56 -36.53 -29.10
CA PRO A 15 3.12 -37.67 -29.91
C PRO A 15 4.25 -38.68 -30.08
N ASP A 16 3.94 -39.97 -29.87
CA ASP A 16 4.89 -41.04 -30.12
C ASP A 16 4.69 -41.63 -31.51
N ARG A 17 5.69 -41.49 -32.38
CA ARG A 17 5.63 -42.00 -33.76
C ARG A 17 5.49 -43.52 -33.84
N THR A 18 5.78 -44.25 -32.75
CA THR A 18 5.74 -45.71 -32.71
C THR A 18 4.39 -46.30 -32.30
N LEU A 19 3.59 -45.55 -31.54
CA LEU A 19 2.34 -46.04 -30.92
C LEU A 19 1.09 -45.24 -31.34
N ASP A 20 1.24 -43.97 -31.72
CA ASP A 20 0.12 -43.04 -31.96
C ASP A 20 -0.13 -42.77 -33.45
N ALA A 21 0.31 -43.66 -34.34
CA ALA A 21 0.11 -43.51 -35.79
C ALA A 21 -1.38 -43.66 -36.16
N GLY A 22 -2.08 -42.54 -36.31
CA GLY A 22 -3.46 -42.47 -36.81
C GLY A 22 -4.53 -42.10 -35.79
N ASP A 23 -4.19 -41.97 -34.50
CA ASP A 23 -5.13 -41.54 -33.46
C ASP A 23 -5.08 -40.02 -33.25
N ARG A 24 -6.25 -39.39 -33.03
CA ARG A 24 -6.37 -37.94 -32.76
C ARG A 24 -5.76 -37.50 -31.43
N MET A 25 -5.54 -38.43 -30.51
CA MET A 25 -5.04 -38.18 -29.15
C MET A 25 -3.97 -39.24 -28.80
N PRO A 26 -2.81 -38.84 -28.26
CA PRO A 26 -1.76 -39.78 -27.87
C PRO A 26 -2.20 -40.62 -26.66
N LYS A 27 -2.07 -41.95 -26.74
CA LYS A 27 -2.51 -42.90 -25.69
C LYS A 27 -1.49 -43.11 -24.56
N LYS A 28 -0.59 -42.15 -24.34
CA LYS A 28 0.45 -42.24 -23.31
C LYS A 28 -0.15 -42.17 -21.89
N ALA A 29 0.02 -43.24 -21.12
CA ALA A 29 -0.47 -43.35 -19.74
C ALA A 29 0.46 -42.70 -18.69
N LYS A 30 1.71 -42.36 -19.03
CA LYS A 30 2.70 -41.84 -18.07
C LYS A 30 3.30 -40.53 -18.59
N VAL A 31 2.86 -39.43 -18.00
CA VAL A 31 3.37 -38.09 -18.28
C VAL A 31 4.59 -37.84 -17.39
N GLU A 32 5.66 -37.35 -17.99
CA GLU A 32 6.86 -36.96 -17.26
C GLU A 32 6.59 -35.70 -16.41
N PRO A 33 7.05 -35.63 -15.14
CA PRO A 33 6.69 -34.54 -14.21
C PRO A 33 7.00 -33.13 -14.73
N GLN A 34 7.99 -33.02 -15.60
CA GLN A 34 8.42 -31.78 -16.26
C GLN A 34 7.42 -31.21 -17.28
N ASN A 35 6.47 -32.02 -17.73
CA ASN A 35 5.41 -31.64 -18.67
C ASN A 35 4.08 -31.32 -17.96
N LEU A 36 4.09 -31.26 -16.63
CA LEU A 36 2.97 -30.83 -15.79
C LEU A 36 3.15 -29.37 -15.36
N TYR A 37 2.19 -28.52 -15.71
CA TYR A 37 2.15 -27.16 -15.20
C TYR A 37 1.59 -27.14 -13.78
N ASN A 38 2.39 -26.71 -12.81
CA ASN A 38 1.95 -26.55 -11.43
C ASN A 38 1.57 -25.09 -11.14
N VAL A 39 0.27 -24.85 -11.03
CA VAL A 39 -0.33 -23.52 -10.79
C VAL A 39 0.12 -22.89 -9.45
N TYR A 40 0.54 -23.71 -8.47
CA TYR A 40 0.99 -23.20 -7.17
C TYR A 40 2.44 -22.73 -7.17
N SER A 41 3.30 -23.32 -8.00
CA SER A 41 4.73 -22.95 -8.05
C SER A 41 5.08 -22.03 -9.22
N GLN A 42 4.37 -22.13 -10.35
CA GLN A 42 4.70 -21.41 -11.58
C GLN A 42 3.84 -20.16 -11.82
N GLY A 43 2.92 -19.83 -10.91
CA GLY A 43 2.07 -18.65 -10.99
C GLY A 43 0.66 -18.93 -11.52
N LYS A 44 -0.27 -18.04 -11.18
CA LYS A 44 -1.71 -18.17 -11.50
C LYS A 44 -2.12 -17.32 -12.72
N ASP A 45 -1.16 -16.62 -13.30
CA ASP A 45 -1.43 -15.65 -14.36
C ASP A 45 -1.53 -16.36 -15.72
N ALA A 46 -2.34 -15.81 -16.62
CA ALA A 46 -2.46 -16.36 -17.97
C ALA A 46 -1.11 -16.29 -18.72
N GLU A 47 -0.26 -15.31 -18.38
CA GLU A 47 1.08 -15.16 -18.93
C GLU A 47 2.02 -16.31 -18.55
N SER A 48 1.91 -16.85 -17.34
CA SER A 48 2.78 -17.92 -16.87
C SER A 48 2.41 -19.26 -17.50
N MET A 49 1.11 -19.58 -17.56
CA MET A 49 0.59 -20.74 -18.31
C MET A 49 0.97 -20.65 -19.78
N GLY A 50 0.89 -19.44 -20.30
CA GLY A 50 1.23 -19.17 -21.66
C GLY A 50 2.71 -19.38 -22.00
N THR A 51 3.59 -18.85 -21.15
CA THR A 51 5.04 -19.02 -21.32
C THR A 51 5.42 -20.50 -21.27
N PHE A 52 4.75 -21.30 -20.42
CA PHE A 52 4.94 -22.75 -20.37
C PHE A 52 4.55 -23.44 -21.68
N VAL A 53 3.40 -23.10 -22.27
CA VAL A 53 2.99 -23.64 -23.57
C VAL A 53 4.00 -23.24 -24.66
N LYS A 54 4.41 -21.97 -24.72
CA LYS A 54 5.40 -21.47 -25.69
C LYS A 54 6.73 -22.23 -25.59
N GLN A 55 7.22 -22.50 -24.37
CA GLN A 55 8.47 -23.23 -24.15
C GLN A 55 8.39 -24.71 -24.57
N ARG A 56 7.20 -25.33 -24.55
CA ARG A 56 7.02 -26.76 -24.86
C ARG A 56 6.60 -27.02 -26.29
N THR A 57 5.77 -26.17 -26.86
CA THR A 57 5.18 -26.37 -28.21
C THR A 57 5.75 -25.43 -29.26
N GLY A 58 6.48 -24.38 -28.86
CA GLY A 58 6.92 -23.31 -29.76
C GLY A 58 5.79 -22.41 -30.27
N PHE A 59 4.55 -22.66 -29.85
CA PHE A 59 3.37 -21.90 -30.30
C PHE A 59 3.13 -20.68 -29.40
N GLU A 60 2.90 -19.52 -30.01
CA GLU A 60 2.63 -18.27 -29.31
C GLU A 60 1.13 -17.93 -29.40
N PHE A 61 0.48 -17.78 -28.25
CA PHE A 61 -0.93 -17.38 -28.14
C PHE A 61 -1.00 -15.95 -27.59
N THR A 62 -1.85 -15.12 -28.20
CA THR A 62 -2.13 -13.76 -27.71
C THR A 62 -3.19 -13.84 -26.61
N ILE A 63 -2.84 -13.43 -25.39
CA ILE A 63 -3.78 -13.34 -24.27
C ILE A 63 -4.65 -12.11 -24.48
N GLN A 64 -5.92 -12.32 -24.85
CA GLN A 64 -6.88 -11.23 -24.93
C GLN A 64 -7.45 -10.93 -23.53
N ARG A 65 -7.02 -9.81 -22.94
CA ARG A 65 -7.62 -9.30 -21.69
C ARG A 65 -8.79 -8.39 -22.02
N SER A 66 -9.91 -8.59 -21.34
CA SER A 66 -11.06 -7.69 -21.44
C SER A 66 -10.68 -6.32 -20.86
N LYS A 67 -10.56 -5.31 -21.72
CA LYS A 67 -10.32 -3.91 -21.32
C LYS A 67 -11.61 -3.23 -20.84
N THR A 68 -12.74 -3.93 -20.79
CA THR A 68 -14.05 -3.38 -20.40
C THR A 68 -14.01 -2.71 -19.04
N PHE A 69 -13.32 -3.31 -18.05
CA PHE A 69 -13.15 -2.68 -16.72
C PHE A 69 -12.41 -1.34 -16.81
N LEU A 70 -11.32 -1.29 -17.60
CA LEU A 70 -10.56 -0.07 -17.82
C LEU A 70 -11.39 0.99 -18.56
N TYR A 71 -12.15 0.60 -19.58
CA TYR A 71 -13.05 1.51 -20.28
C TYR A 71 -14.17 2.05 -19.38
N VAL A 72 -14.77 1.21 -18.56
CA VAL A 72 -15.77 1.63 -17.56
C VAL A 72 -15.14 2.63 -16.58
N LEU A 73 -13.93 2.36 -16.09
CA LEU A 73 -13.22 3.26 -15.18
C LEU A 73 -12.96 4.63 -15.83
N ILE A 74 -12.52 4.64 -17.10
CA ILE A 74 -12.32 5.89 -17.86
C ILE A 74 -13.64 6.66 -18.03
N VAL A 75 -14.73 5.98 -18.39
CA VAL A 75 -16.05 6.62 -18.55
C VAL A 75 -16.53 7.20 -17.23
N VAL A 76 -16.39 6.46 -16.12
CA VAL A 76 -16.74 6.96 -14.78
C VAL A 76 -15.87 8.16 -14.39
N ALA A 77 -14.57 8.14 -14.70
CA ALA A 77 -13.67 9.26 -14.45
C ALA A 77 -14.09 10.51 -15.26
N LEU A 78 -14.45 10.35 -16.53
CA LEU A 78 -14.92 11.45 -17.38
C LEU A 78 -16.26 12.02 -16.91
N VAL A 79 -17.24 11.16 -16.62
CA VAL A 79 -18.56 11.59 -16.12
C VAL A 79 -18.43 12.28 -14.77
N SER A 80 -17.65 11.71 -13.83
CA SER A 80 -17.42 12.33 -12.52
C SER A 80 -16.73 13.70 -12.64
N THR A 81 -15.76 13.83 -13.56
CA THR A 81 -15.10 15.12 -13.84
C THR A 81 -16.09 16.13 -14.40
N GLY A 82 -16.93 15.73 -15.36
CA GLY A 82 -17.97 16.59 -15.95
C GLY A 82 -19.02 17.05 -14.93
N VAL A 83 -19.52 16.13 -14.09
CA VAL A 83 -20.46 16.44 -13.01
C VAL A 83 -19.83 17.40 -12.00
N THR A 84 -18.58 17.13 -11.59
CA THR A 84 -17.86 18.00 -10.66
C THR A 84 -17.64 19.39 -11.25
N ALA A 85 -17.26 19.48 -12.52
CA ALA A 85 -17.10 20.75 -13.22
C ALA A 85 -18.41 21.55 -13.26
N LYS A 86 -19.53 20.90 -13.60
CA LYS A 86 -20.86 21.52 -13.62
C LYS A 86 -21.25 22.03 -12.23
N LEU A 87 -21.07 21.22 -11.18
CA LEU A 87 -21.35 21.61 -9.80
C LEU A 87 -20.47 22.78 -9.33
N VAL A 88 -19.20 22.80 -9.73
CA VAL A 88 -18.27 23.88 -9.40
C VAL A 88 -18.64 25.18 -10.13
N LEU A 89 -19.06 25.11 -11.39
CA LEU A 89 -19.52 26.27 -12.16
C LEU A 89 -20.81 26.86 -11.57
N ASP A 90 -21.77 26.02 -11.19
CA ASP A 90 -23.04 26.45 -10.58
C ASP A 90 -22.83 27.13 -9.21
N HIS A 91 -21.81 26.71 -8.46
CA HIS A 91 -21.53 27.19 -7.10
C HIS A 91 -20.17 27.92 -7.00
N LEU A 92 -19.77 28.61 -8.08
CA LEU A 92 -18.43 29.15 -8.24
C LEU A 92 -18.02 30.04 -7.06
N ASP A 93 -18.89 30.96 -6.63
CA ASP A 93 -18.61 31.89 -5.54
C ASP A 93 -18.33 31.17 -4.20
N PHE A 94 -19.10 30.11 -3.92
CA PHE A 94 -18.91 29.30 -2.72
C PHE A 94 -17.61 28.49 -2.78
N VAL A 95 -17.32 27.86 -3.93
CA VAL A 95 -16.11 27.06 -4.13
C VAL A 95 -14.87 27.95 -4.06
N LEU A 96 -14.87 29.09 -4.74
CA LEU A 96 -13.76 30.05 -4.75
C LEU A 96 -13.52 30.62 -3.36
N ALA A 97 -14.59 30.94 -2.61
CA ALA A 97 -14.49 31.37 -1.21
C ALA A 97 -13.90 30.29 -0.30
N LYS A 98 -14.09 29.00 -0.60
CA LYS A 98 -13.48 27.89 0.16
C LYS A 98 -12.03 27.65 -0.26
N LEU A 99 -11.75 27.63 -1.57
CA LEU A 99 -10.40 27.41 -2.12
C LEU A 99 -9.42 28.53 -1.75
N ARG A 100 -9.88 29.78 -1.62
CA ARG A 100 -9.02 30.91 -1.24
C ARG A 100 -8.58 30.87 0.24
N ARG A 101 -9.15 29.99 1.07
CA ARG A 101 -8.78 29.90 2.50
C ARG A 101 -7.39 29.29 2.65
N LYS A 102 -6.44 30.08 3.12
CA LYS A 102 -5.05 29.63 3.39
C LYS A 102 -4.98 28.44 4.35
N GLN A 103 -5.91 28.37 5.32
CA GLN A 103 -6.00 27.26 6.27
C GLN A 103 -6.31 25.91 5.60
N LEU A 104 -7.10 25.91 4.52
CA LEU A 104 -7.40 24.70 3.77
C LEU A 104 -6.11 24.14 3.15
N TRP A 105 -5.36 24.98 2.46
CA TRP A 105 -4.09 24.58 1.85
C TRP A 105 -3.03 24.18 2.87
N MET A 106 -2.96 24.87 4.01
CA MET A 106 -2.09 24.45 5.11
C MET A 106 -2.43 23.03 5.58
N THR A 107 -3.71 22.72 5.77
CA THR A 107 -4.18 21.39 6.20
C THR A 107 -3.87 20.32 5.16
N VAL A 108 -4.13 20.61 3.88
CA VAL A 108 -3.84 19.69 2.77
C VAL A 108 -2.34 19.41 2.68
N SER A 109 -1.50 20.44 2.71
CA SER A 109 -0.04 20.29 2.65
C SER A 109 0.49 19.50 3.85
N LEU A 110 -0.02 19.73 5.06
CA LEU A 110 0.38 18.99 6.25
C LEU A 110 -0.01 17.50 6.15
N LEU A 111 -1.20 17.20 5.60
CA LEU A 111 -1.64 15.83 5.36
C LEU A 111 -0.73 15.12 4.35
N PHE A 112 -0.42 15.76 3.22
CA PHE A 112 0.50 15.21 2.23
C PHE A 112 1.90 14.97 2.79
N TYR A 113 2.41 15.92 3.58
CA TYR A 113 3.67 15.76 4.29
C TYR A 113 3.63 14.54 5.22
N GLY A 114 2.59 14.40 6.04
CA GLY A 114 2.41 13.28 6.95
C GLY A 114 2.40 11.92 6.26
N LEU A 115 1.62 11.80 5.18
CA LEU A 115 1.58 10.58 4.37
C LEU A 115 2.94 10.28 3.72
N SER A 116 3.66 11.31 3.27
CA SER A 116 4.96 11.15 2.63
C SER A 116 6.02 10.66 3.63
N VAL A 117 6.08 11.25 4.82
CA VAL A 117 7.03 10.87 5.88
C VAL A 117 6.73 9.48 6.46
N SER A 118 5.45 9.07 6.49
CA SER A 118 5.04 7.75 6.96
C SER A 118 5.61 6.55 6.16
N GLY A 119 6.23 6.81 5.00
CA GLY A 119 6.72 5.75 4.11
C GLY A 119 5.62 5.15 3.23
N MET A 120 4.57 5.92 2.91
CA MET A 120 3.48 5.45 2.04
C MET A 120 3.98 5.01 0.66
N VAL A 121 5.01 5.67 0.11
CA VAL A 121 5.66 5.25 -1.15
C VAL A 121 6.32 3.88 -1.02
N TYR A 122 6.92 3.57 0.13
CA TYR A 122 7.42 2.23 0.40
C TYR A 122 6.30 1.18 0.34
N CYS A 123 5.16 1.49 0.97
CA CYS A 123 3.99 0.62 1.00
C CYS A 123 3.41 0.39 -0.40
N ILE A 124 3.30 1.43 -1.24
CA ILE A 124 2.78 1.33 -2.61
C ILE A 124 3.67 0.42 -3.48
N ILE A 125 4.99 0.55 -3.38
CA ILE A 125 5.92 -0.19 -4.24
C ILE A 125 6.02 -1.66 -3.82
N ARG A 126 6.12 -1.95 -2.52
CA ARG A 126 6.42 -3.30 -2.01
C ARG A 126 5.17 -4.07 -1.61
N ASN A 127 4.02 -3.43 -1.53
CA ASN A 127 2.75 -4.00 -1.09
C ASN A 127 2.89 -4.89 0.16
N PRO A 128 3.54 -4.40 1.25
CA PRO A 128 3.67 -5.18 2.47
C PRO A 128 2.30 -5.42 3.12
N PRO A 129 2.12 -6.49 3.89
CA PRO A 129 0.89 -6.70 4.63
C PRO A 129 0.67 -5.57 5.66
N PRO A 130 -0.58 -5.24 6.01
CA PRO A 130 -0.87 -4.15 6.95
C PRO A 130 -0.41 -4.45 8.38
N TYR A 131 -0.46 -5.72 8.77
CA TYR A 131 0.03 -6.27 10.03
C TYR A 131 0.31 -7.76 9.83
N THR A 132 0.99 -8.38 10.79
CA THR A 132 1.12 -9.85 10.86
C THR A 132 0.56 -10.38 12.17
N ALA A 133 0.20 -11.65 12.23
CA ALA A 133 -0.16 -12.33 13.47
C ALA A 133 0.93 -13.33 13.84
N ASP A 134 1.31 -13.36 15.12
CA ASP A 134 2.23 -14.35 15.65
C ASP A 134 1.61 -15.76 15.59
N ARG A 135 2.43 -16.80 15.75
CA ARG A 135 2.00 -18.20 15.84
C ARG A 135 1.00 -18.47 16.98
N LYS A 136 0.97 -17.57 17.98
CA LYS A 136 0.01 -17.56 19.09
C LYS A 136 -1.27 -16.75 18.82
N GLY A 137 -1.43 -16.18 17.63
CA GLY A 137 -2.58 -15.35 17.24
C GLY A 137 -2.48 -13.87 17.65
N ASN A 138 -1.36 -13.44 18.24
CA ASN A 138 -1.18 -12.04 18.66
C ASN A 138 -0.86 -11.14 17.47
N ILE A 139 -1.57 -10.01 17.34
CA ILE A 139 -1.35 -9.05 16.25
C ILE A 139 -0.05 -8.28 16.50
N GLN A 140 0.85 -8.28 15.52
CA GLN A 140 2.10 -7.53 15.52
C GLN A 140 2.01 -6.39 14.49
N TYR A 141 2.05 -5.15 14.99
CA TYR A 141 1.99 -3.94 14.18
C TYR A 141 3.35 -3.47 13.67
N PHE A 142 4.45 -3.97 14.25
CA PHE A 142 5.82 -3.60 13.89
C PHE A 142 6.55 -4.79 13.29
N HIS A 143 7.25 -4.57 12.18
CA HIS A 143 8.02 -5.64 11.55
C HIS A 143 9.32 -5.92 12.34
N PRO A 144 9.65 -7.18 12.67
CA PRO A 144 10.84 -7.50 13.48
C PRO A 144 12.17 -7.20 12.77
N GLN A 145 12.17 -7.19 11.43
CA GLN A 145 13.34 -6.83 10.63
C GLN A 145 13.41 -5.32 10.38
N GLY A 146 14.57 -4.70 10.66
CA GLY A 146 14.79 -3.24 10.54
C GLY A 146 14.58 -2.63 9.16
N ARG A 147 14.85 -3.39 8.07
CA ARG A 147 14.72 -2.91 6.68
C ARG A 147 13.33 -3.07 6.08
N GLN A 148 12.43 -3.79 6.76
CA GLN A 148 11.06 -4.00 6.31
C GLN A 148 10.10 -3.23 7.20
N GLN A 149 8.91 -2.92 6.69
CA GLN A 149 7.94 -2.07 7.37
C GLN A 149 6.53 -2.52 7.01
N PHE A 150 5.64 -2.54 7.99
CA PHE A 150 4.20 -2.74 7.75
C PHE A 150 3.48 -1.41 7.45
N VAL A 151 2.31 -1.48 6.82
CA VAL A 151 1.54 -0.27 6.49
C VAL A 151 1.13 0.48 7.76
N TYR A 152 0.65 -0.23 8.78
CA TYR A 152 0.27 0.40 10.05
C TYR A 152 1.46 0.92 10.83
N GLU A 153 2.61 0.25 10.76
CA GLU A 153 3.86 0.75 11.35
C GLU A 153 4.19 2.15 10.84
N GLY A 154 4.14 2.34 9.51
CA GLY A 154 4.39 3.63 8.87
C GLY A 154 3.43 4.72 9.29
N LEU A 155 2.13 4.40 9.29
CA LEU A 155 1.09 5.35 9.67
C LEU A 155 1.18 5.76 11.14
N ILE A 156 1.56 4.84 12.04
CA ILE A 156 1.76 5.15 13.46
C ILE A 156 2.95 6.11 13.63
N VAL A 157 4.10 5.81 13.02
CA VAL A 157 5.30 6.67 13.13
C VAL A 157 5.07 8.03 12.49
N GLY A 158 4.52 8.07 11.27
CA GLY A 158 4.15 9.31 10.61
C GLY A 158 3.09 10.11 11.37
N GLY A 159 2.19 9.44 12.08
CA GLY A 159 1.23 10.06 13.00
C GLY A 159 1.92 10.79 14.16
N TYR A 160 2.95 10.20 14.77
CA TYR A 160 3.75 10.86 15.79
C TYR A 160 4.48 12.08 15.25
N ASP A 161 5.05 12.00 14.04
CA ASP A 161 5.73 13.13 13.39
C ASP A 161 4.79 14.30 13.13
N VAL A 162 3.61 14.04 12.55
CA VAL A 162 2.60 15.07 12.29
C VAL A 162 2.08 15.66 13.60
N ALA A 163 1.82 14.85 14.61
CA ALA A 163 1.38 15.33 15.92
C ALA A 163 2.44 16.24 16.57
N ALA A 164 3.71 15.85 16.52
CA ALA A 164 4.83 16.67 17.00
C ALA A 164 4.91 18.01 16.23
N ALA A 165 4.76 17.98 14.90
CA ALA A 165 4.72 19.18 14.08
C ALA A 165 3.54 20.11 14.46
N ILE A 166 2.35 19.56 14.74
CA ILE A 166 1.19 20.34 15.17
C ILE A 166 1.47 21.04 16.50
N PHE A 167 2.06 20.37 17.49
CA PHE A 167 2.44 21.01 18.76
C PHE A 167 3.43 22.16 18.55
N MET A 168 4.39 22.03 17.63
CA MET A 168 5.32 23.10 17.26
C MET A 168 4.63 24.28 16.54
N ILE A 169 3.67 23.99 15.65
CA ILE A 169 2.88 25.04 14.97
C ILE A 169 2.01 25.79 15.99
N LEU A 170 1.35 25.09 16.91
CA LEU A 170 0.55 25.71 17.98
C LEU A 170 1.42 26.57 18.91
N LEU A 171 2.61 26.08 19.25
CA LEU A 171 3.59 26.83 20.05
C LEU A 171 4.03 28.12 19.35
N SER A 172 4.30 28.06 18.05
CA SER A 172 4.82 29.23 17.29
C SER A 172 3.76 30.26 16.92
N GLN A 173 2.51 29.85 16.64
CA GLN A 173 1.47 30.78 16.16
C GLN A 173 0.39 31.07 17.19
N TRP A 174 -0.15 30.04 17.83
CA TRP A 174 -1.33 30.19 18.69
C TRP A 174 -0.95 30.72 20.06
N ALA A 175 0.14 30.22 20.65
CA ALA A 175 0.58 30.65 21.97
C ALA A 175 0.94 32.16 22.01
N LEU A 176 1.37 32.75 20.89
CA LEU A 176 1.66 34.19 20.82
C LEU A 176 0.40 35.07 20.82
N TYR A 177 -0.74 34.56 20.38
CA TYR A 177 -1.97 35.33 20.24
C TYR A 177 -2.77 35.47 21.56
N ILE A 178 -2.43 34.67 22.57
CA ILE A 178 -3.14 34.65 23.86
C ILE A 178 -2.78 35.89 24.68
N ARG A 179 -3.77 36.75 24.95
CA ARG A 179 -3.61 37.98 25.75
C ARG A 179 -3.37 37.73 27.24
N ASN A 180 -3.98 36.69 27.82
CA ASN A 180 -3.87 36.40 29.25
C ASN A 180 -2.52 35.74 29.57
N PRO A 181 -1.67 36.34 30.44
CA PRO A 181 -0.31 35.85 30.66
C PRO A 181 -0.29 34.43 31.27
N ALA A 182 -1.15 34.14 32.24
CA ALA A 182 -1.21 32.81 32.87
C ALA A 182 -1.58 31.70 31.86
N VAL A 183 -2.60 31.95 31.03
CA VAL A 183 -3.05 31.00 29.99
C VAL A 183 -1.98 30.86 28.90
N ARG A 184 -1.26 31.93 28.59
CA ARG A 184 -0.14 31.90 27.64
C ARG A 184 0.98 30.98 28.13
N TYR A 185 1.42 31.12 29.38
CA TYR A 185 2.45 30.26 29.96
C TYR A 185 2.01 28.79 29.98
N LEU A 186 0.78 28.50 30.41
CA LEU A 186 0.24 27.13 30.40
C LEU A 186 0.20 26.55 28.99
N SER A 187 -0.18 27.35 27.98
CA SER A 187 -0.24 26.90 26.58
C SER A 187 1.14 26.60 26.01
N ILE A 188 2.14 27.45 26.32
CA ILE A 188 3.54 27.24 25.93
C ILE A 188 4.08 25.95 26.53
N VAL A 189 3.92 25.79 27.85
CA VAL A 189 4.39 24.59 28.58
C VAL A 189 3.67 23.34 28.09
N GLY A 190 2.35 23.41 27.89
CA GLY A 190 1.55 22.30 27.38
C GLY A 190 1.97 21.87 25.97
N CYS A 191 2.20 22.82 25.05
CA CYS A 191 2.67 22.49 23.70
C CYS A 191 4.09 21.93 23.70
N ALA A 192 4.98 22.47 24.54
CA ALA A 192 6.35 21.97 24.68
C ALA A 192 6.38 20.53 25.25
N LEU A 193 5.59 20.26 26.30
CA LEU A 193 5.45 18.92 26.86
C LEU A 193 4.81 17.94 25.85
N GLY A 194 3.80 18.39 25.11
CA GLY A 194 3.17 17.60 24.04
C GLY A 194 4.18 17.20 22.96
N PHE A 195 5.03 18.13 22.52
CA PHE A 195 6.10 17.85 21.57
C PHE A 195 7.10 16.82 22.12
N VAL A 196 7.59 17.00 23.35
CA VAL A 196 8.54 16.07 23.98
C VAL A 196 7.92 14.68 24.14
N PHE A 197 6.65 14.59 24.52
CA PHE A 197 5.94 13.32 24.64
C PHE A 197 5.85 12.59 23.30
N MET A 198 5.46 13.27 22.22
CA MET A 198 5.36 12.65 20.89
C MET A 198 6.74 12.22 20.36
N TYR A 199 7.75 13.05 20.54
CA TYR A 199 9.13 12.72 20.18
C TYR A 199 9.66 11.50 20.96
N ARG A 200 9.30 11.39 22.25
CA ARG A 200 9.61 10.21 23.06
C ARG A 200 8.94 8.94 22.52
N GLN A 201 7.68 9.01 22.11
CA GLN A 201 7.00 7.84 21.52
C GLN A 201 7.63 7.41 20.19
N MET A 202 7.99 8.37 19.34
CA MET A 202 8.70 8.10 18.09
C MET A 202 10.05 7.41 18.34
N THR A 203 10.86 7.95 19.24
CA THR A 203 12.16 7.35 19.58
C THR A 203 12.03 5.99 20.25
N ALA A 204 10.99 5.76 21.07
CA ALA A 204 10.69 4.45 21.63
C ALA A 204 10.35 3.42 20.55
N ALA A 205 9.53 3.78 19.56
CA ALA A 205 9.22 2.93 18.41
C ALA A 205 10.50 2.60 17.60
N TYR A 206 11.39 3.58 17.42
CA TYR A 206 12.67 3.37 16.75
C TYR A 206 13.61 2.45 17.55
N LYS A 207 13.74 2.64 18.87
CA LYS A 207 14.51 1.77 19.78
C LYS A 207 13.97 0.32 19.78
N PHE A 208 12.65 0.15 19.74
CA PHE A 208 12.02 -1.17 19.67
C PHE A 208 12.46 -1.94 18.43
N LYS A 209 12.51 -1.27 17.27
CA LYS A 209 12.94 -1.87 16.00
C LYS A 209 14.44 -2.06 15.90
N ASN A 210 15.22 -1.09 16.37
CA ASN A 210 16.67 -1.09 16.34
C ASN A 210 17.22 -1.31 17.76
N ARG A 211 17.24 -2.56 18.21
CA ARG A 211 17.73 -2.93 19.55
C ARG A 211 19.17 -2.50 19.85
N TRP A 212 20.00 -2.32 18.82
CA TRP A 212 21.36 -1.82 18.94
C TRP A 212 21.42 -0.32 19.23
N TYR A 213 20.34 0.42 18.97
CA TYR A 213 20.28 1.86 19.16
C TYR A 213 19.97 2.20 20.62
N THR A 214 21.03 2.47 21.37
CA THR A 214 20.96 3.11 22.68
C THR A 214 20.90 4.63 22.44
N GLY A 215 19.69 5.17 22.31
CA GLY A 215 19.48 6.59 21.96
C GLY A 215 20.24 7.59 22.85
N TRP A 216 20.43 8.81 22.35
CA TRP A 216 21.27 9.84 22.97
C TRP A 216 20.76 10.33 24.33
N MET A 217 19.45 10.28 24.56
CA MET A 217 18.86 10.37 25.90
C MET A 217 18.81 8.94 26.45
N GLY A 218 19.77 8.62 27.32
CA GLY A 218 19.97 7.31 27.95
C GLY A 218 18.90 6.91 28.98
N PHE A 219 17.63 7.17 28.67
CA PHE A 219 16.45 6.73 29.42
C PHE A 219 15.30 6.33 28.47
#